data_AF-A0A9D1SHG6-F1
#
_entry.id   AF-A0A9D1SHG6-F1
#
_cell.length_a   1.000
_cell.length_b   1.000
_cell.length_c   1.000
_cell.angle_alpha   90.00
_cell.angle_beta   90.00
_cell.angle_gamma   90.00
#
_symmetry.space_group_name_H-M   'P 1'
#
loop_
_entity.id
_entity.type
_entity.pdbx_description
1 polymer ?
#
loop_
_entity_poly.entity_id
_entity_poly.type
_entity_poly.pdbx_seq_one_letter_code
_entity_poly.pdbx_strand_id
1 'polypeptide(L)'
;MDIGQLFVDLATESGFAGLFTGDGWQNLVMIIIALVLLFLGIVKKFEPLLLVGIAFGMLLTNLPFGEVYHPEMWNTAGNVDYATVLQKGGLIDIL
;
A
#
# COMPACT_ATOMS: atom_id res chain seq x y z
N MET A 1 6.57 -30.48 11.58
CA MET A 1 6.70 -29.26 10.77
C MET A 1 7.23 -29.72 9.43
N ASP A 2 6.37 -29.72 8.42
CA ASP A 2 6.71 -30.26 7.10
C ASP A 2 7.30 -29.13 6.25
N ILE A 3 8.54 -29.29 5.78
CA ILE A 3 9.26 -28.23 5.04
C ILE A 3 8.53 -27.92 3.73
N GLY A 4 7.86 -28.92 3.12
CA GLY A 4 7.06 -28.72 1.92
C GLY A 4 5.87 -27.79 2.15
N GLN A 5 5.21 -27.92 3.30
CA GLN A 5 4.08 -27.08 3.68
C GLN A 5 4.52 -25.63 3.93
N LEU A 6 5.69 -25.42 4.54
CA LEU A 6 6.26 -24.07 4.75
C LEU A 6 6.41 -23.27 3.45
N PHE A 7 6.87 -23.90 2.36
CA PHE A 7 7.01 -23.21 1.08
C PHE A 7 5.66 -22.87 0.44
N VAL A 8 4.66 -23.73 0.62
CA VAL A 8 3.30 -23.48 0.14
C VAL A 8 2.67 -22.33 0.93
N ASP A 9 2.83 -22.32 2.25
CA ASP A 9 2.31 -21.28 3.12
C ASP A 9 2.99 -19.94 2.82
N LEU A 10 4.33 -19.91 2.68
CA LEU A 10 5.06 -18.70 2.26
C LEU A 10 4.60 -18.17 0.89
N ALA A 11 4.36 -19.06 -0.08
CA ALA A 11 3.88 -18.63 -1.39
C ALA A 11 2.46 -18.06 -1.30
N THR A 12 1.57 -18.67 -0.51
CA THR A 12 0.15 -18.31 -0.41
C THR A 12 -0.08 -17.08 0.45
N GLU A 13 0.72 -16.88 1.51
CA GLU A 13 0.66 -15.70 2.40
C GLU A 13 1.53 -14.54 1.91
N SER A 14 2.29 -14.73 0.81
CA SER A 14 3.08 -13.64 0.24
C SER A 14 2.19 -12.50 -0.27
N GLY A 15 2.71 -11.28 -0.20
CA GLY A 15 2.08 -10.13 -0.84
C GLY A 15 1.84 -10.35 -2.33
N PHE A 16 2.65 -11.16 -3.00
CA PHE A 16 2.42 -11.52 -4.41
C PHE A 16 1.15 -12.35 -4.61
N ALA A 17 0.86 -13.32 -3.74
CA ALA A 17 -0.40 -14.05 -3.78
C ALA A 17 -1.59 -13.15 -3.43
N GLY A 18 -1.40 -12.20 -2.50
CA GLY A 18 -2.39 -11.19 -2.15
C GLY A 18 -2.85 -10.31 -3.32
N LEU A 19 -2.03 -10.13 -4.36
CA LEU A 19 -2.43 -9.40 -5.58
C LEU A 19 -3.44 -10.16 -6.45
N PHE A 20 -3.54 -11.48 -6.28
CA PHE A 20 -4.40 -12.35 -7.10
C PHE A 20 -5.59 -12.91 -6.34
N THR A 21 -5.77 -12.54 -5.07
CA THR A 21 -6.88 -12.97 -4.21
C THR A 21 -7.79 -11.81 -3.84
N GLY A 22 -9.11 -12.06 -3.73
CA GLY A 22 -10.10 -11.05 -3.32
C GLY A 22 -10.03 -9.76 -4.14
N ASP A 23 -9.89 -8.63 -3.46
CA ASP A 23 -9.78 -7.29 -4.06
C ASP A 23 -8.38 -6.94 -4.58
N GLY A 24 -7.42 -7.88 -4.54
CA GLY A 24 -6.03 -7.67 -4.94
C GLY A 24 -5.84 -7.17 -6.38
N TRP A 25 -6.81 -7.42 -7.27
CA TRP A 25 -6.79 -6.89 -8.63
C TRP A 25 -6.87 -5.34 -8.66
N GLN A 26 -7.56 -4.72 -7.70
CA GLN A 26 -7.64 -3.26 -7.59
C GLN A 26 -6.29 -2.69 -7.15
N ASN A 27 -5.66 -3.32 -6.15
CA ASN A 27 -4.30 -3.00 -5.72
C ASN A 27 -3.31 -3.12 -6.88
N LEU A 28 -3.42 -4.16 -7.70
CA LEU A 28 -2.58 -4.34 -8.88
C LEU A 28 -2.74 -3.19 -9.89
N VAL A 29 -3.99 -2.77 -10.16
CA VAL A 29 -4.26 -1.62 -11.04
C VAL A 29 -3.64 -0.34 -10.48
N MET A 30 -3.78 -0.09 -9.19
CA MET A 30 -3.21 1.09 -8.54
C MET A 30 -1.69 1.08 -8.51
N ILE A 31 -1.06 -0.08 -8.32
CA ILE A 31 0.39 -0.27 -8.44
C ILE A 31 0.85 0.08 -9.86
N ILE A 32 0.13 -0.38 -10.89
CA ILE A 32 0.45 -0.03 -12.29
C ILE A 32 0.37 1.48 -12.49
N ILE A 33 -0.67 2.14 -11.97
CA ILE A 33 -0.82 3.60 -12.05
C ILE A 33 0.35 4.31 -11.34
N ALA A 34 0.72 3.86 -10.14
CA ALA A 34 1.86 4.40 -9.40
C ALA A 34 3.17 4.26 -10.19
N LEU A 35 3.39 3.12 -10.85
CA LEU A 35 4.56 2.91 -11.71
C LEU A 35 4.56 3.81 -12.95
N VAL A 36 3.39 4.05 -13.57
CA VAL A 36 3.25 5.00 -14.68
C VAL A 36 3.57 6.42 -14.22
N LEU A 37 3.08 6.83 -13.05
CA LEU A 37 3.41 8.13 -12.47
C LEU A 37 4.91 8.24 -12.16
N LEU A 38 5.52 7.22 -11.54
CA LEU A 38 6.97 7.19 -11.33
C LEU A 38 7.74 7.31 -12.66
N PHE A 39 7.30 6.62 -13.70
CA PHE A 39 7.90 6.74 -15.03
C PHE A 39 7.81 8.18 -15.58
N LEU A 40 6.66 8.84 -15.45
CA LEU A 40 6.48 10.23 -15.88
C LEU A 40 7.36 11.20 -15.08
N GLY A 41 7.44 11.00 -13.76
CA GLY A 41 8.25 11.83 -12.86
C GLY A 41 9.75 11.67 -13.10
N ILE A 42 10.23 10.44 -13.26
CA ILE A 42 11.66 10.14 -13.38
C ILE A 42 12.14 10.30 -14.83
N VAL A 43 11.48 9.65 -15.79
CA VAL A 43 11.95 9.58 -17.19
C VAL A 43 11.55 10.82 -17.96
N LYS A 44 10.28 11.24 -17.85
CA LYS A 44 9.75 12.40 -18.58
C LYS A 44 9.97 13.71 -17.83
N LYS A 45 10.44 13.67 -16.57
CA LYS A 45 10.70 14.83 -15.72
C LYS A 45 9.47 15.75 -15.59
N PHE A 46 8.27 15.18 -15.61
CA PHE A 46 7.06 15.91 -15.25
C PHE A 46 7.02 16.08 -13.73
N GLU A 47 7.15 17.33 -13.27
CA GLU A 47 7.13 17.72 -11.85
C GLU A 47 7.82 16.70 -10.91
N PRO A 48 9.10 16.37 -11.15
CA PRO A 48 9.77 15.24 -10.50
C PRO A 48 9.78 15.36 -8.98
N LEU A 49 9.82 16.59 -8.45
CA LEU A 49 9.84 16.83 -7.01
C LEU A 49 8.55 16.39 -6.33
N LEU A 50 7.39 16.62 -6.96
CA LEU A 50 6.08 16.32 -6.38
C LEU A 50 5.60 14.93 -6.81
N LEU A 51 5.69 14.65 -8.11
CA LEU A 51 5.09 13.46 -8.72
C LEU A 51 5.74 12.17 -8.22
N VAL A 52 7.05 12.16 -8.01
CA VAL A 52 7.77 11.00 -7.47
C VAL A 52 7.33 10.70 -6.04
N GLY A 53 7.20 11.74 -5.19
CA GLY A 53 6.73 11.57 -3.81
C GLY A 53 5.31 11.02 -3.74
N ILE A 54 4.39 11.58 -4.54
CA ILE A 54 2.99 11.13 -4.62
C ILE A 54 2.92 9.68 -5.12
N ALA A 55 3.63 9.37 -6.21
CA ALA A 55 3.61 8.04 -6.80
C ALA A 55 4.21 6.98 -5.85
N PHE A 56 5.21 7.36 -5.04
CA PHE A 56 5.75 6.47 -4.01
C PHE A 56 4.76 6.23 -2.87
N GLY A 57 4.08 7.27 -2.39
CA GLY A 57 3.00 7.13 -1.39
C GLY A 57 1.88 6.23 -1.91
N MET A 58 1.43 6.45 -3.15
CA MET A 58 0.42 5.61 -3.80
C MET A 58 0.86 4.16 -3.94
N LEU A 59 2.14 3.92 -4.26
CA LEU A 59 2.68 2.56 -4.33
C LEU A 59 2.60 1.87 -2.96
N LEU A 60 3.07 2.54 -1.90
CA LEU A 60 3.11 1.99 -0.55
C LEU A 60 1.73 1.66 0.02
N THR A 61 0.74 2.54 -0.18
CA THR A 61 -0.63 2.32 0.35
C THR A 61 -1.37 1.21 -0.38
N ASN A 62 -0.97 0.87 -1.62
CA ASN A 62 -1.62 -0.17 -2.40
C ASN A 62 -0.89 -1.52 -2.33
N LEU A 63 0.15 -1.67 -1.51
CA LEU A 63 0.79 -2.96 -1.28
C LEU A 63 -0.15 -3.89 -0.48
N PRO A 64 -0.41 -5.12 -0.95
CA PRO A 64 -1.24 -6.07 -0.24
C PRO A 64 -0.61 -6.46 1.10
N PHE A 65 -1.46 -6.58 2.13
CA PHE A 65 -1.07 -6.86 3.51
C PHE A 65 -0.10 -5.82 4.12
N GLY A 66 0.02 -4.65 3.49
CA GLY A 66 0.93 -3.60 3.95
C GLY A 66 0.41 -2.81 5.14
N GLU A 67 -0.92 -2.67 5.27
CA GLU A 67 -1.60 -1.89 6.34
C GLU A 67 -0.92 -0.53 6.57
N VAL A 68 -0.47 0.12 5.50
CA VAL A 68 0.41 1.31 5.59
C VAL A 68 -0.40 2.58 5.87
N TYR A 69 -1.67 2.60 5.46
CA TYR A 69 -2.59 3.73 5.59
C TYR A 69 -4.03 3.23 5.83
N HIS A 70 -4.72 3.83 6.78
CA HIS A 70 -6.06 3.41 7.23
C HIS A 70 -7.08 4.55 7.07
N PRO A 71 -7.72 4.71 5.89
CA PRO A 71 -8.61 5.84 5.62
C PRO A 71 -9.81 5.92 6.58
N GLU A 72 -10.28 4.79 7.10
CA GLU A 72 -11.37 4.70 8.07
C GLU A 72 -11.07 5.38 9.40
N MET A 73 -9.81 5.48 9.81
CA MET A 73 -9.43 6.20 11.04
C MET A 73 -9.56 7.72 10.89
N TRP A 74 -9.47 8.22 9.66
CA TRP A 74 -9.50 9.65 9.33
C TRP A 74 -10.87 10.13 8.83
N ASN A 75 -11.68 9.24 8.27
CA ASN A 75 -12.99 9.56 7.71
C ASN A 75 -14.13 9.55 8.77
N THR A 76 -13.95 10.29 9.87
CA THR A 76 -14.96 10.40 10.94
C THR A 76 -15.56 11.81 10.98
N ALA A 77 -16.88 11.94 10.89
CA ALA A 77 -17.62 13.20 10.80
C ALA A 77 -17.59 14.11 12.05
N GLY A 78 -16.65 13.90 12.98
CA GLY A 78 -16.64 14.58 14.27
C GLY A 78 -15.24 14.75 14.84
N ASN A 79 -14.71 13.70 15.47
CA ASN A 79 -13.38 13.74 16.08
C ASN A 79 -12.60 12.49 15.69
N VAL A 80 -11.37 12.69 15.20
CA VAL A 80 -10.41 11.62 14.97
C VAL A 80 -9.91 11.14 16.33
N ASP A 81 -9.99 9.83 16.58
CA ASP A 81 -9.41 9.25 17.78
C ASP A 81 -7.91 9.03 17.59
N TYR A 82 -7.15 10.07 17.93
CA TYR A 82 -5.69 10.06 17.86
C TYR A 82 -5.05 8.96 18.72
N ALA A 83 -5.70 8.51 19.80
CA ALA A 83 -5.15 7.42 20.61
C ALA A 83 -5.20 6.09 19.85
N THR A 84 -6.27 5.85 19.09
CA THR A 84 -6.39 4.68 18.22
C THR A 84 -5.41 4.73 17.05
N VAL A 85 -5.23 5.90 16.42
CA VAL A 85 -4.25 6.09 15.34
C VAL A 85 -2.83 5.80 15.83
N LEU A 86 -2.46 6.26 17.03
CA LEU A 86 -1.12 5.99 17.59
C LEU A 86 -0.87 4.52 17.95
N GLN A 87 -1.92 3.76 18.27
CA GLN A 87 -1.80 2.36 18.68
C GLN A 87 -1.90 1.36 17.52
N LYS A 88 -2.67 1.71 16.48
CA LYS A 88 -3.04 0.79 15.38
C LYS A 88 -2.79 1.36 13.99
N GLY A 89 -2.45 2.64 13.87
CA GLY A 89 -2.16 3.26 12.59
C GLY A 89 -0.92 2.67 11.93
N GLY A 90 -0.93 2.70 10.60
CA GLY A 90 0.20 2.32 9.78
C GLY A 90 1.27 3.43 9.74
N LEU A 91 2.35 3.17 9.01
CA LEU A 91 3.45 4.14 8.90
C LEU A 91 2.96 5.51 8.38
N ILE A 92 2.12 5.53 7.34
CA ILE A 92 1.65 6.79 6.74
C ILE A 92 0.61 7.49 7.62
N ASP A 93 -0.07 6.77 8.52
CA ASP A 93 -1.00 7.39 9.48
C ASP A 93 -0.26 8.18 10.59
N ILE A 94 1.04 7.93 10.79
CA ILE A 94 1.83 8.57 11.85
C ILE A 94 2.71 9.71 11.31
N LEU A 95 2.96 9.75 10.00
CA LEU A 95 3.85 10.70 9.33
C LEU A 95 3.20 12.05 9.00
#